data_AF-A0A7C2Y6V8-F1
#
_entry.id   AF-A0A7C2Y6V8-F1
#
_cell.length_a   1.000
_cell.length_b   1.000
_cell.length_c   1.000
_cell.angle_alpha   90.00
_cell.angle_beta   90.00
_cell.angle_gamma   90.00
#
_symmetry.space_group_name_H-M   'P 1'
#
loop_
_entity.id
_entity.type
_entity.pdbx_description
1 polymer ?
#
loop_
_entity_poly.entity_id
_entity_poly.type
_entity_poly.pdbx_seq_one_letter_code
_entity_poly.pdbx_strand_id
1 'polypeptide(L)'
;MREDVKRGDLHSANVQRLRKNILDGALEKLKAGKISKAQYKDIGKILEEALLSDFRPLLYVIPYQGVAKLVEEVPIEERAHPLSLELRIPALTRKHFDIIEVNYE
;
A
#
# COMPACT_ATOMS: atom_id res chain seq x y z
N MET A 1 -14.75 1.35 2.43
CA MET A 1 -13.87 0.34 1.78
C MET A 1 -14.19 -1.07 2.26
N ARG A 2 -14.08 -1.40 3.56
CA ARG A 2 -14.53 -2.72 4.09
C ARG A 2 -15.98 -3.05 3.72
N GLU A 3 -16.90 -2.14 4.03
CA GLU A 3 -18.33 -2.29 3.71
C GLU A 3 -18.58 -2.34 2.20
N ASP A 4 -17.91 -1.48 1.44
CA ASP A 4 -18.06 -1.39 -0.02
C ASP A 4 -17.62 -2.71 -0.69
N VAL A 5 -16.53 -3.31 -0.21
CA VAL A 5 -16.05 -4.62 -0.67
C VAL A 5 -17.00 -5.74 -0.25
N LYS A 6 -17.50 -5.74 1.00
CA LYS A 6 -18.51 -6.72 1.46
C LYS A 6 -19.81 -6.62 0.66
N ARG A 7 -20.22 -5.41 0.25
CA ARG A 7 -21.47 -5.16 -0.49
C ARG A 7 -21.36 -5.37 -2.00
N GLY A 8 -20.18 -5.66 -2.53
CA GLY A 8 -20.01 -5.83 -3.98
C GLY A 8 -20.18 -4.53 -4.77
N ASP A 9 -19.99 -3.36 -4.14
CA ASP A 9 -20.25 -2.07 -4.77
C ASP A 9 -19.17 -1.74 -5.81
N LEU A 10 -19.47 -2.06 -7.07
CA LEU A 10 -18.64 -1.77 -8.24
C LEU A 10 -18.40 -0.27 -8.47
N HIS A 11 -19.18 0.60 -7.81
CA HIS A 11 -19.03 2.05 -7.86
C HIS A 11 -18.44 2.63 -6.57
N SER A 12 -17.81 1.81 -5.72
CA SER A 12 -17.13 2.28 -4.52
C SER A 12 -16.17 3.44 -4.84
N ALA A 13 -16.56 4.65 -4.43
CA ALA A 13 -15.73 5.85 -4.57
C ALA A 13 -14.38 5.70 -3.86
N ASN A 14 -14.31 4.85 -2.83
CA ASN A 14 -13.07 4.54 -2.11
C ASN A 14 -12.12 3.68 -2.97
N VAL A 15 -12.63 2.67 -3.66
CA VAL A 15 -11.83 1.80 -4.53
C VAL A 15 -11.37 2.55 -5.78
N GLN A 16 -12.25 3.37 -6.37
CA GLN A 16 -11.86 4.24 -7.49
C GLN A 16 -10.78 5.24 -7.07
N ARG A 17 -10.93 5.86 -5.89
CA ARG A 17 -9.90 6.75 -5.33
C ARG A 17 -8.58 6.00 -5.08
N LEU A 18 -8.64 4.77 -4.56
CA LEU A 18 -7.44 3.96 -4.32
C LEU A 18 -6.73 3.60 -5.63
N ARG A 19 -7.46 3.17 -6.66
CA ARG A 19 -6.90 2.91 -8.00
C ARG A 19 -6.19 4.13 -8.55
N LYS A 20 -6.84 5.31 -8.46
CA LYS A 20 -6.24 6.58 -8.86
C LYS A 20 -4.95 6.86 -8.09
N ASN A 21 -4.97 6.75 -6.76
CA ASN A 21 -3.79 6.99 -5.93
C ASN A 21 -2.62 6.05 -6.27
N ILE A 22 -2.90 4.79 -6.60
CA ILE A 22 -1.87 3.83 -7.03
C ILE A 22 -1.27 4.25 -8.38
N LEU A 23 -2.11 4.64 -9.35
CA LEU A 23 -1.65 5.14 -10.66
C LEU A 23 -0.83 6.43 -10.52
N ASP A 24 -1.28 7.38 -9.71
CA ASP A 24 -0.57 8.63 -9.45
C ASP A 24 0.80 8.34 -8.81
N GLY A 25 0.86 7.44 -7.83
CA GLY A 25 2.12 6.99 -7.23
C GLY A 25 3.04 6.26 -8.22
N ALA A 26 2.48 5.47 -9.13
CA ALA A 26 3.25 4.83 -10.20
C ALA A 26 3.81 5.85 -11.20
N LEU A 27 3.03 6.88 -11.55
CA LEU A 27 3.46 7.96 -12.42
C LEU A 27 4.61 8.76 -11.80
N GLU A 28 4.53 9.08 -10.51
CA GLU A 28 5.62 9.75 -9.79
C GLU A 28 6.89 8.89 -9.75
N LYS A 29 6.75 7.57 -9.53
CA LYS A 29 7.88 6.63 -9.62
C LYS A 29 8.48 6.56 -11.03
N LEU A 30 7.65 6.63 -12.08
CA LEU A 30 8.10 6.66 -13.47
C LEU A 30 8.88 7.94 -13.76
N LYS A 31 8.36 9.11 -13.35
CA LYS A 31 9.04 10.41 -13.50
C LYS A 31 10.38 10.44 -12.77
N ALA A 32 10.46 9.81 -11.59
CA ALA A 32 11.69 9.66 -10.83
C ALA A 32 12.62 8.53 -11.34
N GLY A 33 12.29 7.85 -12.44
CA GLY A 33 13.10 6.76 -13.01
C GLY A 33 13.18 5.49 -12.16
N LYS A 34 12.33 5.35 -11.14
CA LYS A 34 12.31 4.18 -10.24
C LYS A 34 11.61 2.97 -10.85
N ILE A 35 10.79 3.19 -11.88
CA ILE A 35 10.14 2.14 -12.68
C ILE A 35 10.23 2.50 -14.16
N SER A 36 10.17 1.50 -15.04
CA SER A 36 10.12 1.66 -16.49
C SER A 36 8.71 1.97 -17.01
N LYS A 37 8.61 2.44 -18.25
CA LYS A 37 7.32 2.60 -18.95
C LYS A 37 6.53 1.29 -19.05
N ALA A 38 7.24 0.17 -19.20
CA ALA A 38 6.61 -1.16 -19.25
C ALA A 38 5.98 -1.50 -17.89
N GLN A 39 6.73 -1.31 -16.79
CA GLN A 39 6.21 -1.53 -15.43
C GLN A 39 5.01 -0.62 -15.10
N TYR A 40 5.05 0.64 -15.52
CA TYR A 40 3.89 1.54 -15.37
C TYR A 40 2.65 1.01 -16.11
N LYS A 41 2.82 0.53 -17.35
CA LYS A 41 1.74 -0.08 -18.13
C LYS A 41 1.20 -1.35 -17.47
N ASP A 42 2.07 -2.19 -16.93
CA ASP A 42 1.69 -3.42 -16.23
C ASP A 42 0.87 -3.10 -14.98
N ILE A 43 1.27 -2.09 -14.19
CA ILE A 43 0.49 -1.62 -13.04
C ILE A 43 -0.91 -1.17 -13.48
N GLY A 44 -1.02 -0.43 -14.59
CA GLY A 44 -2.31 -0.01 -15.14
C GLY A 44 -3.21 -1.20 -15.47
N LYS A 45 -2.68 -2.20 -16.18
CA LYS A 45 -3.41 -3.42 -16.52
C LYS A 45 -3.86 -4.22 -15.29
N ILE A 46 -2.97 -4.38 -14.31
CA ILE A 46 -3.30 -5.06 -13.05
C ILE A 46 -4.48 -4.37 -12.37
N LEU A 47 -4.50 -3.03 -12.35
CA LEU A 47 -5.61 -2.28 -11.75
C LEU A 47 -6.90 -2.39 -12.56
N GLU A 48 -6.83 -2.45 -13.89
CA GLU A 48 -7.99 -2.68 -14.76
C GLU A 48 -8.63 -4.05 -14.50
N GLU A 49 -7.81 -5.10 -14.38
CA GLU A 49 -8.25 -6.48 -14.18
C GLU A 49 -8.59 -6.81 -12.71
N ALA A 50 -8.13 -6.01 -11.74
CA ALA A 50 -8.37 -6.25 -10.32
C ALA A 50 -9.87 -6.29 -9.97
N LEU A 51 -10.26 -7.32 -9.23
CA LEU A 51 -11.58 -7.46 -8.65
C LEU A 51 -11.72 -6.59 -7.41
N LEU A 52 -12.96 -6.30 -7.00
CA LEU A 52 -13.22 -5.56 -5.76
C LEU A 52 -12.61 -6.26 -4.53
N SER A 53 -12.60 -7.59 -4.54
CA SER A 53 -11.96 -8.43 -3.51
C SER A 53 -10.45 -8.23 -3.38
N ASP A 54 -9.78 -7.73 -4.42
CA ASP A 54 -8.33 -7.52 -4.41
C ASP A 54 -7.94 -6.24 -3.64
N PHE A 55 -8.94 -5.40 -3.35
CA PHE A 55 -8.80 -4.22 -2.51
C PHE A 55 -9.20 -4.50 -1.05
N ARG A 56 -9.25 -5.77 -0.63
CA ARG A 56 -9.45 -6.12 0.78
C ARG A 56 -8.25 -5.63 1.62
N PRO A 57 -8.49 -5.10 2.83
CA PRO A 57 -7.40 -4.68 3.69
C PRO A 57 -6.59 -5.89 4.15
N LEU A 58 -5.27 -5.77 4.11
CA LEU A 58 -4.31 -6.74 4.63
C LEU A 58 -3.64 -6.16 5.87
N LEU A 59 -3.41 -6.99 6.88
CA LEU A 59 -2.62 -6.62 8.06
C LEU A 59 -1.22 -7.21 7.94
N TYR A 60 -0.21 -6.34 7.98
CA TYR A 60 1.20 -6.75 8.00
C TYR A 60 1.69 -6.77 9.44
N VAL A 61 2.21 -7.92 9.88
CA VAL A 61 2.78 -8.08 11.23
C VAL A 61 4.29 -8.15 11.11
N ILE A 62 4.99 -7.19 11.72
CA ILE A 62 6.46 -7.09 11.69
C ILE A 62 6.98 -7.28 13.12
N PRO A 63 7.62 -8.42 13.44
CA PRO A 63 8.25 -8.61 14.75
C PRO A 63 9.41 -7.62 14.94
N TYR A 64 9.30 -6.74 15.94
CA TYR A 64 10.28 -5.66 16.14
C TYR A 64 11.73 -6.15 16.27
N GLN A 65 11.96 -7.27 16.96
CA GLN A 65 13.30 -7.85 17.13
C GLN A 65 14.01 -8.13 15.80
N GLY A 66 13.26 -8.50 14.76
CA GLY A 66 13.81 -8.81 13.43
C GLY A 66 14.17 -7.58 12.61
N VAL A 67 13.70 -6.39 13.01
CA VAL A 67 13.87 -5.14 12.24
C VAL A 67 14.47 -4.01 13.05
N ALA A 68 14.72 -4.15 14.35
CA ALA A 68 15.12 -3.06 15.24
C ALA A 68 16.29 -2.21 14.71
N LYS A 69 17.26 -2.82 14.02
CA LYS A 69 18.42 -2.13 13.42
C LYS A 69 18.14 -1.43 12.08
N LEU A 70 16.96 -1.66 11.51
CA LEU A 70 16.50 -1.11 10.23
C LEU A 70 15.43 -0.03 10.43
N VAL A 71 14.98 0.19 11.67
CA VAL A 71 13.95 1.17 12.00
C VAL A 71 14.56 2.55 12.07
N GLU A 72 13.93 3.51 11.40
CA GLU A 72 14.26 4.92 11.42
C GLU A 72 13.00 5.71 11.80
N GLU A 73 13.12 6.74 12.63
CA GLU A 73 12.02 7.68 12.82
C GLU A 73 11.86 8.56 11.58
N VAL A 74 10.62 8.77 11.16
CA VAL A 74 10.31 9.70 10.07
C VAL A 74 10.48 11.14 10.58
N PRO A 75 11.24 12.01 9.87
CA PRO A 75 11.33 13.44 10.19
C PRO A 75 9.94 14.09 10.26
N ILE A 76 9.73 15.07 11.15
CA ILE A 76 8.42 15.69 11.38
C ILE A 76 7.82 16.26 10.09
N GLU A 77 8.67 16.80 9.22
CA GLU A 77 8.31 17.39 7.93
C GLU A 77 7.75 16.37 6.93
N GLU A 78 8.05 15.09 7.12
CA GLU A 78 7.62 13.97 6.28
C GLU A 78 6.48 13.15 6.90
N ARG A 79 6.11 13.42 8.17
CA ARG A 79 5.02 12.69 8.85
C ARG A 79 3.68 13.07 8.27
N ALA A 80 2.77 12.09 8.17
CA ALA A 80 1.38 12.37 7.84
C ALA A 80 0.69 13.22 8.92
N HIS A 81 1.12 13.08 10.19
CA HIS A 81 0.67 13.92 11.30
C HIS A 81 1.87 14.34 12.19
N PRO A 82 2.04 15.63 12.54
CA PRO A 82 3.23 16.06 13.30
C PRO A 82 3.40 15.40 14.68
N LEU A 83 2.29 15.01 15.31
CA LEU A 83 2.27 14.40 16.65
C LEU A 83 2.26 12.86 16.65
N SER A 84 2.16 12.21 15.48
CA SER A 84 2.25 10.73 15.42
C SER A 84 3.70 10.28 15.53
N LEU A 85 3.91 9.11 16.13
CA LEU A 85 5.14 8.34 15.95
C LEU A 85 5.03 7.59 14.63
N GLU A 86 5.84 7.99 13.65
CA GLU A 86 5.93 7.31 12.36
C GLU A 86 7.35 6.74 12.19
N LEU A 87 7.40 5.47 11.79
CA LEU A 87 8.63 4.72 11.63
C LEU A 87 8.75 4.24 10.18
N ARG A 88 9.97 4.34 9.63
CA ARG A 88 10.34 3.83 8.31
C ARG A 88 11.27 2.64 8.49
N ILE A 89 11.10 1.63 7.62
CA ILE A 89 11.99 0.46 7.56
C ILE A 89 12.50 0.34 6.12
N PRO A 90 13.58 1.05 5.73
CA PRO A 90 13.98 1.18 4.31
C PRO A 90 14.33 -0.15 3.64
N ALA A 91 14.88 -1.09 4.40
CA ALA A 91 15.33 -2.40 3.91
C ALA A 91 14.39 -3.56 4.32
N LEU A 92 13.08 -3.29 4.41
CA LEU A 92 12.09 -4.32 4.75
C LEU A 92 11.94 -5.34 3.62
N THR A 93 12.45 -6.55 3.84
CA THR A 93 12.26 -7.70 2.93
C THR A 93 11.17 -8.68 3.42
N ARG A 94 10.70 -9.56 2.52
CA ARG A 94 9.57 -10.49 2.76
C ARG A 94 9.68 -11.36 4.02
N LYS A 95 10.91 -11.69 4.44
CA LYS A 95 11.18 -12.52 5.63
C LYS A 95 10.95 -11.81 6.97
N HIS A 96 10.75 -10.48 6.95
CA HIS A 96 10.60 -9.69 8.16
C HIS A 96 9.15 -9.48 8.58
N PHE A 97 8.18 -9.95 7.80
CA PHE A 97 6.78 -9.74 8.10
C PHE A 97 5.91 -10.92 7.67
N ASP A 98 4.80 -11.05 8.36
CA ASP A 98 3.69 -11.92 7.98
C ASP A 98 2.52 -11.07 7.47
N ILE A 99 1.71 -11.68 6.60
CA ILE A 99 0.50 -11.07 6.07
C ILE A 99 -0.67 -11.84 6.68
N ILE A 100 -1.53 -11.14 7.40
CA ILE A 100 -2.77 -11.66 7.92
C ILE A 100 -3.90 -11.09 7.07
N GLU A 101 -4.61 -11.99 6.39
CA GLU A 101 -5.89 -11.67 5.80
C GLU A 101 -6.90 -11.51 6.93
N VAL A 102 -7.45 -10.30 7.08
CA VAL A 102 -8.46 -10.08 8.10
C VAL A 102 -9.81 -10.53 7.54
N ASN A 103 -10.09 -11.81 7.72
CA ASN A 103 -11.39 -12.40 7.42
C ASN A 103 -12.36 -12.00 8.52
N TYR A 104 -13.24 -11.06 8.20
CA TYR A 104 -14.34 -10.71 9.09
C TYR A 104 -15.57 -11.50 8.63
N GLU A 105 -15.95 -12.52 9.41
CA GLU A 105 -17.31 -13.08 9.34
C GLU A 105 -18.34 -11.94 9.41
#